data_AF-A0A822D6A8-F1
#
_entry.id   AF-A0A822D6A8-F1
#
_cell.length_a   1.000
_cell.length_b   1.000
_cell.length_c   1.000
_cell.angle_alpha   90.00
_cell.angle_beta   90.00
_cell.angle_gamma   90.00
#
_symmetry.space_group_name_H-M   'P 1'
#
loop_
_entity.id
_entity.type
_entity.pdbx_description
1 polymer ?
#
loop_
_entity_poly.entity_id
_entity_poly.type
_entity_poly.pdbx_seq_one_letter_code
_entity_poly.pdbx_strand_id
1 'polypeptide(L)'
;NTQSYDLPSLKNFKKVYLKLYEIGFNRFQEIVRNCFQCIEVLFLSIEDDVEYLDAKQWEKLISSNMHNLRNFHMHHNNIGPYNRSKYHDLIYQCTSSFWIEKLFYISSTQFNENPYNYFLNADELTIENSFTGPDSIVEAINRVVPLYKVTKLCIKFFDFPVEQLIKILLFLCSVHTLKTNALLIADTDREVLQRNENLKYVSKTNKIKILILDSHYALVNIQFIINFPCHNNRISFSGKSWFTGGNRG
;
A
#
# COMPACT_ATOMS: atom_id res chain seq x y z
N ASN A 1 -42.77 -18.77 -16.27
CA ASN A 1 -42.15 -20.02 -15.79
C ASN A 1 -40.64 -19.86 -15.74
N THR A 2 -40.14 -19.23 -14.69
CA THR A 2 -38.70 -19.16 -14.38
C THR A 2 -38.33 -20.44 -13.63
N GLN A 3 -37.63 -21.36 -14.30
CA GLN A 3 -37.07 -22.53 -13.65
C GLN A 3 -36.01 -22.08 -12.64
N SER A 4 -36.29 -22.32 -11.36
CA SER A 4 -35.34 -22.20 -10.26
C SER A 4 -34.28 -23.30 -10.43
N TYR A 5 -33.14 -22.94 -11.00
CA TYR A 5 -31.97 -23.82 -10.99
C TYR A 5 -31.44 -23.86 -9.55
N ASP A 6 -31.54 -25.01 -8.89
CA ASP A 6 -30.84 -25.28 -7.64
C ASP A 6 -29.34 -25.24 -7.91
N LEU A 7 -28.76 -24.05 -7.79
CA LEU A 7 -27.31 -23.86 -7.83
C LEU A 7 -26.71 -24.70 -6.69
N PRO A 8 -25.79 -25.64 -6.98
CA PRO A 8 -25.12 -26.43 -5.94
C PRO A 8 -24.58 -25.48 -4.88
N SER A 9 -24.86 -25.76 -3.61
CA SER A 9 -24.68 -24.77 -2.54
C SER A 9 -23.26 -24.23 -2.53
N LEU A 10 -23.07 -23.02 -3.07
CA LEU A 10 -21.79 -22.31 -3.09
C LEU A 10 -21.32 -21.92 -1.67
N LYS A 11 -22.12 -22.25 -0.64
CA LYS A 11 -21.87 -21.99 0.78
C LYS A 11 -20.55 -22.56 1.33
N ASN A 12 -19.91 -23.47 0.62
CA ASN A 12 -18.68 -24.13 1.10
C ASN A 12 -17.38 -23.55 0.53
N PHE A 13 -17.44 -22.59 -0.40
CA PHE A 13 -16.22 -22.02 -0.98
C PHE A 13 -15.63 -20.97 -0.06
N LYS A 14 -14.41 -21.23 0.44
CA LYS A 14 -13.63 -20.22 1.19
C LYS A 14 -12.80 -19.32 0.28
N LYS A 15 -12.43 -19.81 -0.90
CA LYS A 15 -11.60 -19.10 -1.87
C LYS A 15 -12.27 -19.15 -3.23
N VAL A 16 -12.47 -17.98 -3.82
CA VAL A 16 -13.17 -17.83 -5.10
C VAL A 16 -12.28 -17.02 -6.05
N TYR A 17 -12.12 -17.56 -7.26
CA TYR A 17 -11.40 -16.92 -8.35
C TYR A 17 -12.38 -16.78 -9.51
N LEU A 18 -12.67 -15.55 -9.92
CA LEU A 18 -13.61 -15.29 -11.02
C LEU A 18 -12.93 -14.46 -12.08
N LYS A 19 -13.13 -14.88 -13.32
CA LYS A 19 -12.93 -14.03 -14.48
C LYS A 19 -14.30 -13.62 -15.00
N LEU A 20 -14.60 -12.34 -14.87
CA LEU A 20 -15.89 -11.75 -15.20
C LEU A 20 -15.76 -11.08 -16.57
N TYR A 21 -16.48 -11.63 -17.53
CA TYR A 21 -16.68 -11.04 -18.85
C TYR A 21 -18.13 -10.59 -18.93
N GLU A 22 -18.36 -9.31 -19.22
CA GLU A 22 -19.70 -8.74 -19.48
C GLU A 22 -20.71 -8.87 -18.33
N ILE A 23 -20.28 -9.23 -17.12
CA ILE A 23 -21.14 -9.21 -15.93
C ILE A 23 -21.05 -7.81 -15.32
N GLY A 24 -22.06 -6.99 -15.58
CA GLY A 24 -22.16 -5.66 -14.96
C GLY A 24 -22.17 -5.74 -13.43
N PHE A 25 -21.67 -4.68 -12.78
CA PHE A 25 -21.44 -4.68 -11.33
C PHE A 25 -22.70 -4.98 -10.51
N ASN A 26 -23.85 -4.41 -10.90
CA ASN A 26 -25.14 -4.67 -10.22
C ASN A 26 -25.52 -6.16 -10.18
N ARG A 27 -25.32 -6.87 -11.29
CA ARG A 27 -25.61 -8.32 -11.36
C ARG A 27 -24.62 -9.11 -10.50
N PHE A 28 -23.36 -8.69 -10.48
CA PHE A 28 -22.37 -9.29 -9.58
C PHE A 28 -22.73 -9.09 -8.10
N GLN A 29 -23.25 -7.92 -7.71
CA GLN A 29 -23.72 -7.70 -6.34
C GLN A 29 -24.79 -8.70 -5.92
N GLU A 30 -25.73 -9.04 -6.81
CA GLU A 30 -26.75 -10.06 -6.53
C GLU A 30 -26.13 -11.44 -6.30
N ILE A 31 -25.14 -11.81 -7.10
CA ILE A 31 -24.38 -13.06 -6.91
C ILE A 31 -23.68 -13.06 -5.55
N VAL A 32 -23.02 -11.96 -5.18
CA VAL A 32 -22.33 -11.84 -3.88
C VAL A 32 -23.31 -12.02 -2.72
N ARG A 33 -24.45 -11.32 -2.75
CA ARG A 33 -25.49 -11.37 -1.70
C ARG A 33 -25.97 -12.79 -1.45
N ASN A 34 -26.12 -13.58 -2.52
CA ASN A 34 -26.71 -14.91 -2.45
C ASN A 34 -25.66 -16.01 -2.18
N CYS A 35 -24.44 -15.84 -2.70
CA CYS A 35 -23.50 -16.95 -2.81
C CYS A 35 -22.23 -16.77 -1.97
N PHE A 36 -21.80 -15.54 -1.67
CA PHE A 36 -20.44 -15.27 -1.19
C PHE A 36 -20.34 -14.86 0.28
N GLN A 37 -21.36 -15.13 1.09
CA GLN A 37 -21.38 -14.76 2.51
C GLN A 37 -20.26 -15.43 3.34
N CYS A 38 -19.79 -16.60 2.90
CA CYS A 38 -18.80 -17.41 3.63
C CYS A 38 -17.39 -17.33 3.04
N ILE A 39 -17.16 -16.54 1.98
CA ILE A 39 -15.84 -16.48 1.34
C ILE A 39 -14.85 -15.73 2.24
N GLU A 40 -13.61 -16.20 2.28
CA GLU A 40 -12.50 -15.56 2.98
C GLU A 40 -11.53 -14.89 2.01
N VAL A 41 -11.48 -15.37 0.76
CA VAL A 41 -10.57 -14.89 -0.28
C VAL A 41 -11.31 -14.75 -1.61
N LEU A 42 -11.21 -13.57 -2.21
CA LEU A 42 -11.80 -13.26 -3.51
C LEU A 42 -10.75 -12.69 -4.46
N PHE A 43 -10.57 -13.35 -5.59
CA PHE A 43 -9.80 -12.86 -6.72
C PHE A 43 -10.72 -12.61 -7.90
N LEU A 44 -10.66 -11.40 -8.45
CA LEU A 44 -11.44 -11.00 -9.61
C LEU A 44 -10.51 -10.57 -10.74
N SER A 45 -10.83 -11.00 -11.95
CA SER A 45 -10.32 -10.44 -13.20
C SER A 45 -11.51 -9.93 -14.00
N ILE A 46 -11.57 -8.62 -14.22
CA ILE A 46 -12.68 -7.94 -14.90
C ILE A 46 -12.16 -7.34 -16.19
N GLU A 47 -12.98 -7.31 -17.24
CA GLU A 47 -12.65 -6.66 -18.51
C GLU A 47 -13.60 -5.48 -18.76
N ASP A 48 -13.03 -4.29 -19.02
CA ASP A 48 -13.69 -3.09 -19.57
C ASP A 48 -14.99 -2.61 -18.88
N ASP A 49 -15.10 -2.77 -17.55
CA ASP A 49 -16.22 -2.21 -16.78
C ASP A 49 -15.74 -1.27 -15.66
N VAL A 50 -15.93 0.04 -15.87
CA VAL A 50 -15.49 1.08 -14.93
C VAL A 50 -16.28 1.08 -13.62
N GLU A 51 -17.48 0.50 -13.57
CA GLU A 51 -18.29 0.43 -12.34
C GLU A 51 -17.58 -0.38 -11.26
N TYR A 52 -16.79 -1.39 -11.66
CA TYR A 52 -15.98 -2.19 -10.75
C TYR A 52 -14.86 -1.40 -10.07
N LEU A 53 -14.56 -0.17 -10.48
CA LEU A 53 -13.54 0.67 -9.83
C LEU A 53 -14.12 1.65 -8.82
N ASP A 54 -15.44 1.65 -8.63
CA ASP A 54 -16.06 2.46 -7.59
C ASP A 54 -15.77 1.85 -6.20
N ALA A 55 -14.79 2.44 -5.52
CA ALA A 55 -14.33 1.98 -4.21
C ALA A 55 -15.44 2.07 -3.15
N LYS A 56 -16.34 3.06 -3.23
CA LYS A 56 -17.43 3.21 -2.25
C LYS A 56 -18.48 2.12 -2.41
N GLN A 57 -18.77 1.74 -3.64
CA GLN A 57 -19.68 0.64 -3.92
C GLN A 57 -19.13 -0.70 -3.43
N TRP A 58 -17.83 -0.94 -3.63
CA TRP A 58 -17.15 -2.11 -3.08
C TRP A 58 -17.14 -2.14 -1.56
N GLU A 59 -16.79 -1.03 -0.92
CA GLU A 59 -16.78 -0.89 0.54
C GLU A 59 -18.15 -1.24 1.12
N LYS A 60 -19.24 -0.70 0.53
CA LYS A 60 -20.62 -1.02 0.90
C LYS A 60 -20.92 -2.50 0.69
N LEU A 61 -20.58 -3.06 -0.47
CA LEU A 61 -20.87 -4.46 -0.79
C LEU A 61 -20.18 -5.43 0.17
N ILE A 62 -18.89 -5.23 0.42
CA ILE A 62 -18.08 -6.07 1.32
C ILE A 62 -18.58 -5.93 2.76
N SER A 63 -18.77 -4.70 3.23
CA SER A 63 -19.20 -4.44 4.60
C SER A 63 -20.57 -5.03 4.90
N SER A 64 -21.46 -5.08 3.91
CA SER A 64 -22.82 -5.61 4.09
C SER A 64 -22.97 -7.11 3.84
N ASN A 65 -22.11 -7.74 3.02
CA ASN A 65 -22.39 -9.11 2.53
C ASN A 65 -21.21 -10.08 2.64
N MET A 66 -19.99 -9.60 2.85
CA MET A 66 -18.77 -10.43 2.83
C MET A 66 -17.96 -10.25 4.12
N HIS A 67 -18.62 -10.38 5.27
CA HIS A 67 -18.00 -10.14 6.59
C HIS A 67 -16.77 -11.03 6.88
N ASN A 68 -16.69 -12.20 6.24
CA ASN A 68 -15.59 -13.14 6.39
C ASN A 68 -14.41 -12.85 5.45
N LEU A 69 -14.54 -11.89 4.53
CA LEU A 69 -13.52 -11.59 3.53
C LEU A 69 -12.27 -10.98 4.19
N ARG A 70 -11.15 -11.68 4.01
CA ARG A 70 -9.83 -11.31 4.54
C ARG A 70 -8.86 -10.88 3.46
N ASN A 71 -9.02 -11.40 2.24
CA ASN A 71 -8.18 -11.05 1.11
C ASN A 71 -9.06 -10.75 -0.10
N PHE A 72 -8.90 -9.56 -0.66
CA PHE A 72 -9.59 -9.14 -1.87
C PHE A 72 -8.56 -8.60 -2.86
N HIS A 73 -8.57 -9.20 -4.05
CA HIS A 73 -7.66 -8.86 -5.13
C HIS A 73 -8.49 -8.69 -6.38
N MET A 74 -8.37 -7.52 -7.01
CA MET A 74 -9.06 -7.22 -8.25
C MET A 74 -8.05 -6.82 -9.32
N HIS A 75 -8.22 -7.41 -10.49
CA HIS A 75 -7.42 -7.14 -11.66
C HIS A 75 -8.34 -6.63 -12.77
N HIS A 76 -8.21 -5.35 -13.10
CA HIS A 76 -9.02 -4.69 -14.11
C HIS A 76 -8.26 -4.63 -15.44
N ASN A 77 -8.75 -5.38 -16.40
CA ASN A 77 -8.17 -5.52 -17.71
C ASN A 77 -8.73 -4.51 -18.69
N ASN A 78 -7.85 -4.09 -19.60
CA ASN A 78 -8.24 -3.50 -20.88
C ASN A 78 -8.97 -2.16 -20.75
N ILE A 79 -8.41 -1.25 -19.95
CA ILE A 79 -8.89 0.13 -19.97
C ILE A 79 -8.60 0.67 -21.39
N GLY A 80 -9.55 1.35 -22.02
CA GLY A 80 -9.29 2.11 -23.25
C GLY A 80 -8.47 3.39 -22.94
N PRO A 81 -7.59 3.87 -23.85
CA PRO A 81 -6.76 5.06 -23.60
C PRO A 81 -7.57 6.33 -23.27
N TYR A 82 -8.83 6.36 -23.69
CA TYR A 82 -9.74 7.50 -23.53
C TYR A 82 -10.23 7.75 -22.10
N ASN A 83 -10.01 6.84 -21.14
CA ASN A 83 -10.55 6.97 -19.78
C ASN A 83 -9.50 7.19 -18.67
N ARG A 84 -8.22 7.40 -18.97
CA ARG A 84 -7.14 7.44 -17.95
C ARG A 84 -7.41 8.34 -16.74
N SER A 85 -7.90 9.57 -16.95
CA SER A 85 -8.17 10.51 -15.86
C SER A 85 -9.25 10.00 -14.90
N LYS A 86 -10.38 9.53 -15.45
CA LYS A 86 -11.49 8.95 -14.68
C LYS A 86 -11.04 7.74 -13.86
N TYR A 87 -10.10 6.95 -14.38
CA TYR A 87 -9.56 5.80 -13.67
C TYR A 87 -8.64 6.20 -12.51
N HIS A 88 -7.80 7.22 -12.70
CA HIS A 88 -6.99 7.77 -11.61
C HIS A 88 -7.88 8.19 -10.44
N ASP A 89 -8.93 8.97 -10.71
CA ASP A 89 -9.87 9.44 -9.69
C ASP A 89 -10.56 8.31 -8.93
N LEU A 90 -10.84 7.18 -9.61
CA LEU A 90 -11.48 6.00 -9.01
C LEU A 90 -10.49 5.18 -8.17
N ILE A 91 -9.26 4.99 -8.64
CA ILE A 91 -8.21 4.29 -7.87
C ILE A 91 -7.87 5.08 -6.61
N TYR A 92 -7.81 6.41 -6.68
CA TYR A 92 -7.59 7.25 -5.49
C TYR A 92 -8.69 7.13 -4.44
N GLN A 93 -9.89 6.64 -4.77
CA GLN A 93 -10.92 6.38 -3.77
C GLN A 93 -10.60 5.15 -2.89
N CYS A 94 -9.63 4.33 -3.29
CA CYS A 94 -9.15 3.17 -2.51
C CYS A 94 -8.16 3.56 -1.40
N THR A 95 -8.10 4.83 -1.01
CA THR A 95 -7.26 5.33 0.09
C THR A 95 -8.05 5.54 1.39
N SER A 96 -9.32 5.15 1.46
CA SER A 96 -10.08 5.20 2.72
C SER A 96 -9.47 4.23 3.74
N SER A 97 -9.71 4.47 5.04
CA SER A 97 -9.22 3.60 6.12
C SER A 97 -9.67 2.15 5.94
N PHE A 98 -10.86 1.94 5.38
CA PHE A 98 -11.38 0.61 5.04
C PHE A 98 -10.42 -0.20 4.17
N TRP A 99 -9.93 0.40 3.08
CA TRP A 99 -9.03 -0.28 2.12
C TRP A 99 -7.65 -0.54 2.71
N ILE A 100 -7.11 0.46 3.43
CA ILE A 100 -5.77 0.38 4.04
C ILE A 100 -5.75 -0.67 5.14
N GLU A 101 -6.73 -0.67 6.05
CA GLU A 101 -6.78 -1.62 7.18
C GLU A 101 -6.98 -3.06 6.71
N LYS A 102 -7.71 -3.26 5.61
CA LYS A 102 -7.98 -4.59 5.05
C LYS A 102 -6.89 -5.10 4.12
N LEU A 103 -5.93 -4.26 3.74
CA LEU A 103 -4.87 -4.59 2.78
C LEU A 103 -5.42 -5.13 1.44
N PHE A 104 -6.54 -4.56 0.99
CA PHE A 104 -7.20 -4.96 -0.24
C PHE A 104 -6.52 -4.33 -1.45
N TYR A 105 -6.43 -5.08 -2.54
CA TYR A 105 -5.59 -4.73 -3.68
C TYR A 105 -6.37 -4.64 -4.98
N ILE A 106 -6.23 -3.52 -5.68
CA ILE A 106 -6.78 -3.29 -7.02
C ILE A 106 -5.62 -2.96 -7.96
N SER A 107 -5.54 -3.68 -9.08
CA SER A 107 -4.53 -3.51 -10.13
C SER A 107 -5.19 -3.34 -11.50
N SER A 108 -4.48 -2.70 -12.43
CA SER A 108 -4.91 -2.60 -13.83
C SER A 108 -3.79 -2.89 -14.81
N THR A 109 -4.10 -3.62 -15.90
CA THR A 109 -3.15 -3.96 -16.98
C THR A 109 -2.85 -2.82 -17.94
N GLN A 110 -3.55 -1.68 -17.86
CA GLN A 110 -3.22 -0.55 -18.71
C GLN A 110 -1.84 0.04 -18.40
N PHE A 111 -1.25 -0.35 -17.27
CA PHE A 111 0.14 -0.17 -16.96
C PHE A 111 0.96 -1.46 -17.24
N ASN A 112 0.89 -1.99 -18.45
CA ASN A 112 1.89 -2.95 -18.95
C ASN A 112 3.27 -2.27 -18.82
N GLU A 113 4.26 -2.84 -18.14
CA GLU A 113 4.78 -4.19 -18.37
C GLU A 113 4.97 -4.99 -17.06
N ASN A 114 4.37 -6.19 -17.04
CA ASN A 114 4.48 -7.30 -16.08
C ASN A 114 3.86 -7.15 -14.67
N PRO A 115 2.76 -7.88 -14.36
CA PRO A 115 2.12 -7.92 -13.04
C PRO A 115 2.80 -8.88 -12.05
N TYR A 116 4.03 -9.33 -12.31
CA TYR A 116 4.70 -10.23 -11.39
C TYR A 116 5.28 -9.44 -10.22
N ASN A 117 4.78 -9.74 -9.02
CA ASN A 117 5.57 -9.58 -7.80
C ASN A 117 6.82 -10.45 -7.95
N TYR A 118 7.85 -9.98 -8.67
CA TYR A 118 9.08 -10.73 -8.94
C TYR A 118 9.72 -11.23 -7.64
N PHE A 119 9.48 -10.50 -6.53
CA PHE A 119 10.04 -10.79 -5.24
C PHE A 119 8.95 -11.12 -4.21
N LEU A 120 8.15 -12.17 -4.46
CA LEU A 120 7.07 -12.63 -3.55
C LEU A 120 7.50 -12.88 -2.09
N ASN A 121 8.79 -13.13 -1.88
CA ASN A 121 9.39 -13.43 -0.57
C ASN A 121 10.35 -12.34 -0.08
N ALA A 122 10.42 -11.18 -0.75
CA ALA A 122 11.23 -10.08 -0.25
C ALA A 122 10.67 -9.58 1.08
N ASP A 123 11.51 -9.64 2.11
CA ASP A 123 11.27 -9.11 3.45
C ASP A 123 12.03 -7.79 3.69
N GLU A 124 12.95 -7.44 2.79
CA GLU A 124 13.77 -6.24 2.82
C GLU A 124 13.65 -5.47 1.50
N LEU A 125 13.33 -4.17 1.60
CA LEU A 125 13.30 -3.23 0.49
C LEU A 125 14.40 -2.21 0.70
N THR A 126 15.37 -2.18 -0.22
CA THR A 126 16.41 -1.15 -0.23
C THR A 126 16.18 -0.20 -1.40
N ILE A 127 16.12 1.08 -1.10
CA ILE A 127 16.00 2.17 -2.06
C ILE A 127 17.33 2.91 -2.09
N GLU A 128 18.03 2.79 -3.21
CA GLU A 128 19.33 3.44 -3.46
C GLU A 128 19.17 4.42 -4.63
N ASN A 129 19.85 5.56 -4.55
CA ASN A 129 19.86 6.65 -5.56
C ASN A 129 18.58 7.51 -5.64
N SER A 130 18.70 8.63 -6.37
CA SER A 130 17.62 9.60 -6.57
C SER A 130 16.60 9.10 -7.58
N PHE A 131 15.34 9.48 -7.36
CA PHE A 131 14.27 9.35 -8.34
C PHE A 131 13.92 10.75 -8.82
N THR A 132 13.84 10.94 -10.14
CA THR A 132 13.45 12.22 -10.75
C THR A 132 11.93 12.35 -10.95
N GLY A 133 11.14 11.43 -10.38
CA GLY A 133 9.69 11.36 -10.58
C GLY A 133 8.88 11.69 -9.31
N PRO A 134 7.97 12.68 -9.34
CA PRO A 134 7.25 13.14 -8.15
C PRO A 134 6.18 12.18 -7.59
N ASP A 135 5.66 11.20 -8.35
CA ASP A 135 4.48 10.44 -7.89
C ASP A 135 4.48 8.91 -8.12
N SER A 136 5.44 8.33 -8.85
CA SER A 136 5.29 6.94 -9.33
C SER A 136 6.00 5.84 -8.53
N ILE A 137 6.84 6.18 -7.54
CA ILE A 137 7.71 5.16 -6.94
C ILE A 137 6.92 4.12 -6.15
N VAL A 138 5.92 4.55 -5.38
CA VAL A 138 5.15 3.65 -4.52
C VAL A 138 4.34 2.67 -5.36
N GLU A 139 3.69 3.17 -6.40
CA GLU A 139 2.95 2.33 -7.34
C GLU A 139 3.87 1.36 -8.06
N ALA A 140 5.06 1.81 -8.49
CA ALA A 140 6.05 0.97 -9.15
C ALA A 140 6.57 -0.14 -8.23
N ILE A 141 6.94 0.19 -6.99
CA ILE A 141 7.45 -0.79 -6.03
C ILE A 141 6.34 -1.78 -5.65
N ASN A 142 5.10 -1.32 -5.44
CA ASN A 142 3.97 -2.17 -5.07
C ASN A 142 3.57 -3.18 -6.17
N ARG A 143 4.03 -2.99 -7.41
CA ARG A 143 3.86 -3.95 -8.50
C ARG A 143 4.91 -5.07 -8.48
N VAL A 144 6.09 -4.79 -7.92
CA VAL A 144 7.28 -5.65 -8.00
C VAL A 144 7.51 -6.41 -6.69
N VAL A 145 7.17 -5.78 -5.57
CA VAL A 145 7.35 -6.29 -4.22
C VAL A 145 6.00 -6.21 -3.48
N PRO A 146 5.53 -7.32 -2.86
CA PRO A 146 4.37 -7.27 -1.99
C PRO A 146 4.73 -6.47 -0.72
N LEU A 147 4.50 -5.16 -0.75
CA LEU A 147 4.92 -4.22 0.29
C LEU A 147 4.43 -4.63 1.69
N TYR A 148 3.25 -5.26 1.79
CA TYR A 148 2.72 -5.76 3.05
C TYR A 148 3.59 -6.86 3.72
N LYS A 149 4.51 -7.51 3.00
CA LYS A 149 5.45 -8.51 3.55
C LYS A 149 6.80 -7.94 3.95
N VAL A 150 7.13 -6.75 3.46
CA VAL A 150 8.42 -6.11 3.75
C VAL A 150 8.46 -5.74 5.23
N THR A 151 9.47 -6.24 5.92
CA THR A 151 9.71 -6.00 7.35
C THR A 151 10.85 -5.03 7.62
N LYS A 152 11.71 -4.82 6.62
CA LYS A 152 12.85 -3.90 6.67
C LYS A 152 12.80 -2.95 5.47
N LEU A 153 12.82 -1.65 5.74
CA LEU A 153 12.99 -0.61 4.74
C LEU A 153 14.35 0.05 4.93
N CYS A 154 15.18 0.07 3.89
CA CYS A 154 16.45 0.76 3.87
C CYS A 154 16.45 1.86 2.81
N ILE A 155 16.70 3.11 3.20
CA ILE A 155 16.80 4.27 2.30
C ILE A 155 18.24 4.77 2.35
N LYS A 156 18.98 4.52 1.28
CA LYS A 156 20.37 4.98 1.12
C LYS A 156 20.44 6.19 0.18
N PHE A 157 19.52 7.12 0.36
CA PHE A 157 19.46 8.35 -0.42
C PHE A 157 19.56 9.56 0.52
N PHE A 158 20.51 10.45 0.24
CA PHE A 158 20.90 11.55 1.14
C PHE A 158 19.82 12.63 1.26
N ASP A 159 18.96 12.77 0.25
CA ASP A 159 17.92 13.80 0.19
C ASP A 159 16.54 13.18 -0.08
N PHE A 160 16.23 12.06 0.58
CA PHE A 160 14.93 11.40 0.38
C PHE A 160 13.79 12.27 0.93
N PRO A 161 12.82 12.70 0.10
CA PRO A 161 11.74 13.56 0.56
C PRO A 161 10.87 12.82 1.58
N VAL A 162 10.55 13.49 2.69
CA VAL A 162 9.75 12.89 3.76
C VAL A 162 8.35 12.53 3.29
N GLU A 163 7.76 13.28 2.37
CA GLU A 163 6.46 13.00 1.77
C GLU A 163 6.46 11.64 1.05
N GLN A 164 7.54 11.34 0.32
CA GLN A 164 7.69 10.05 -0.35
C GLN A 164 7.83 8.92 0.67
N LEU A 165 8.53 9.16 1.79
CA LEU A 165 8.67 8.16 2.83
C LEU A 165 7.32 7.88 3.48
N ILE A 166 6.54 8.92 3.78
CA ILE A 166 5.17 8.77 4.31
C ILE A 166 4.32 7.96 3.32
N LYS A 167 4.35 8.31 2.02
CA LYS A 167 3.63 7.56 0.98
C LYS A 167 4.05 6.10 0.98
N ILE A 168 5.34 5.78 1.03
CA ILE A 168 5.85 4.40 1.08
C ILE A 168 5.37 3.68 2.36
N LEU A 169 5.47 4.34 3.51
CA LEU A 169 5.10 3.76 4.81
C LEU A 169 3.61 3.44 4.92
N LEU A 170 2.73 4.16 4.21
CA LEU A 170 1.30 3.83 4.14
C LEU A 170 1.04 2.42 3.58
N PHE A 171 1.91 1.93 2.69
CA PHE A 171 1.76 0.59 2.09
C PHE A 171 2.61 -0.49 2.79
N LEU A 172 3.53 -0.08 3.67
CA LEU A 172 4.49 -0.93 4.37
C LEU A 172 4.03 -1.25 5.80
N CYS A 173 2.82 -1.80 5.95
CA CYS A 173 2.18 -2.04 7.26
C CYS A 173 2.89 -3.06 8.18
N SER A 174 3.93 -3.73 7.67
CA SER A 174 4.72 -4.76 8.37
C SER A 174 6.16 -4.34 8.67
N VAL A 175 6.56 -3.10 8.32
CA VAL A 175 7.93 -2.65 8.56
C VAL A 175 8.18 -2.46 10.05
N HIS A 176 9.17 -3.19 10.55
CA HIS A 176 9.66 -3.12 11.91
C HIS A 176 11.05 -2.46 12.00
N THR A 177 11.80 -2.47 10.89
CA THR A 177 13.12 -1.84 10.81
C THR A 177 13.13 -0.77 9.73
N LEU A 178 13.40 0.47 10.11
CA LEU A 178 13.67 1.56 9.17
C LEU A 178 15.14 1.93 9.28
N LYS A 179 15.88 1.79 8.18
CA LYS A 179 17.25 2.28 8.05
C LYS A 179 17.26 3.45 7.08
N THR A 180 17.81 4.59 7.47
CA THR A 180 17.90 5.76 6.58
C THR A 180 19.17 6.57 6.81
N ASN A 181 19.71 7.11 5.72
CA ASN A 181 20.97 7.87 5.76
C ASN A 181 20.74 9.35 6.06
N ALA A 182 19.70 9.95 5.48
CA ALA A 182 19.25 11.30 5.78
C ALA A 182 17.83 11.49 5.20
N LEU A 183 17.00 12.22 5.94
CA LEU A 183 15.71 12.68 5.46
C LEU A 183 15.78 14.18 5.32
N LEU A 184 15.49 14.68 4.13
CA LEU A 184 15.42 16.11 3.88
C LEU A 184 14.01 16.58 4.24
N ILE A 185 13.92 17.49 5.21
CA ILE A 185 12.74 18.31 5.45
C ILE A 185 13.21 19.73 5.18
N ALA A 186 12.67 20.40 4.16
CA ALA A 186 12.92 21.82 4.02
C ALA A 186 12.24 22.55 5.19
N ASP A 187 12.86 23.61 5.72
CA ASP A 187 12.33 24.33 6.88
C ASP A 187 10.89 24.84 6.66
N THR A 188 10.53 25.16 5.42
CA THR A 188 9.19 25.56 4.99
C THR A 188 8.14 24.45 5.15
N ASP A 189 8.56 23.19 5.12
CA ASP A 189 7.66 22.04 5.05
C ASP A 189 7.28 21.53 6.43
N ARG A 190 7.95 21.99 7.50
CA ARG A 190 7.71 21.49 8.86
C ARG A 190 6.30 21.74 9.36
N GLU A 191 5.76 22.94 9.15
CA GLU A 191 4.38 23.27 9.51
C GLU A 191 3.36 22.51 8.66
N VAL A 192 3.68 22.33 7.38
CA VAL A 192 2.85 21.57 6.43
C VAL A 192 2.79 20.11 6.86
N LEU A 193 3.93 19.51 7.21
CA LEU A 193 4.03 18.15 7.71
C LEU A 193 3.25 17.95 9.01
N GLN A 194 3.30 18.90 9.96
CA GLN A 194 2.50 18.80 11.20
C GLN A 194 0.98 18.76 10.95
N ARG A 195 0.51 19.37 9.86
CA ARG A 195 -0.90 19.35 9.45
C ARG A 195 -1.24 18.15 8.55
N ASN A 196 -0.25 17.38 8.11
CA ASN A 196 -0.45 16.27 7.18
C ASN A 196 -1.13 15.08 7.87
N GLU A 197 -2.36 14.76 7.45
CA GLU A 197 -3.15 13.66 8.03
C GLU A 197 -2.54 12.28 7.77
N ASN A 198 -1.87 12.09 6.62
CA ASN A 198 -1.16 10.85 6.33
C ASN A 198 0.03 10.63 7.27
N LEU A 199 0.75 11.71 7.61
CA LEU A 199 1.82 11.64 8.60
C LEU A 199 1.26 11.25 9.97
N LYS A 200 0.17 11.89 10.42
CA LYS A 200 -0.48 11.54 11.70
C LYS A 200 -0.94 10.09 11.71
N TYR A 201 -1.49 9.61 10.60
CA TYR A 201 -1.89 8.23 10.43
C TYR A 201 -0.69 7.28 10.52
N VAL A 202 0.34 7.47 9.69
CA VAL A 202 1.57 6.66 9.70
C VAL A 202 2.21 6.66 11.07
N SER A 203 2.33 7.82 11.72
CA SER A 203 2.88 7.96 13.07
C SER A 203 2.12 7.09 14.09
N LYS A 204 0.80 6.98 13.97
CA LYS A 204 -0.04 6.14 14.86
C LYS A 204 -0.04 4.66 14.50
N THR A 205 0.11 4.29 13.23
CA THR A 205 -0.13 2.92 12.75
C THR A 205 1.14 2.16 12.38
N ASN A 206 2.27 2.84 12.18
CA ASN A 206 3.52 2.17 11.86
C ASN A 206 3.98 1.26 13.01
N LYS A 207 4.68 0.18 12.65
CA LYS A 207 5.21 -0.82 13.61
C LYS A 207 6.72 -0.73 13.74
N ILE A 208 7.33 0.41 13.43
CA ILE A 208 8.79 0.56 13.41
C ILE A 208 9.31 0.46 14.85
N LYS A 209 10.10 -0.59 15.10
CA LYS A 209 10.73 -0.88 16.41
C LYS A 209 12.21 -0.54 16.42
N ILE A 210 12.85 -0.65 15.25
CA ILE A 210 14.29 -0.44 15.07
C ILE A 210 14.46 0.69 14.07
N LEU A 211 15.07 1.78 14.52
CA LEU A 211 15.49 2.87 13.66
C LEU A 211 17.02 2.89 13.60
N ILE A 212 17.56 2.79 12.38
CA ILE A 212 19.00 2.86 12.12
C ILE A 212 19.29 4.13 11.33
N LEU A 213 20.09 5.01 11.93
CA LEU A 213 20.51 6.27 11.30
C LEU A 213 21.99 6.19 10.95
N ASP A 214 22.29 6.37 9.67
CA ASP A 214 23.68 6.36 9.19
C ASP A 214 24.31 7.78 9.29
N SER A 215 23.54 8.83 9.56
CA SER A 215 24.03 10.19 9.84
C SER A 215 23.35 10.84 11.04
N HIS A 216 24.08 11.74 11.72
CA HIS A 216 23.56 12.49 12.88
C HIS A 216 22.50 13.54 12.50
N TYR A 217 22.49 14.03 11.26
CA TYR A 217 21.55 15.05 10.79
C TYR A 217 20.11 14.53 10.62
N ALA A 218 19.90 13.20 10.67
CA ALA A 218 18.58 12.59 10.47
C ALA A 218 17.64 12.62 11.69
N LEU A 219 18.15 12.87 12.90
CA LEU A 219 17.38 12.65 14.14
C LEU A 219 16.19 13.61 14.28
N VAL A 220 16.39 14.91 13.96
CA VAL A 220 15.39 15.97 14.16
C VAL A 220 14.18 15.81 13.23
N ASN A 221 14.37 15.15 12.09
CA ASN A 221 13.33 14.97 11.08
C ASN A 221 12.53 13.68 11.30
N ILE A 222 13.13 12.68 11.94
CA ILE A 222 12.49 11.36 12.12
C ILE A 222 11.50 11.33 13.27
N GLN A 223 11.63 12.24 14.25
CA GLN A 223 10.64 12.39 15.33
C GLN A 223 9.22 12.64 14.80
N PHE A 224 9.08 13.19 13.58
CA PHE A 224 7.78 13.44 12.96
C PHE A 224 7.13 12.16 12.44
N ILE A 225 7.93 11.20 11.98
CA ILE A 225 7.47 10.00 11.26
C ILE A 225 7.20 8.87 12.24
N ILE A 226 8.02 8.75 13.27
CA ILE A 226 7.93 7.68 14.25
C ILE A 226 7.49 8.30 15.56
N ASN A 227 6.23 8.09 15.93
CA ASN A 227 5.86 8.17 17.33
C ASN A 227 6.63 7.06 18.03
N PHE A 228 7.61 7.41 18.87
CA PHE A 228 8.32 6.44 19.68
C PHE A 228 7.52 6.25 20.98
N PRO A 229 6.62 5.27 21.11
CA PRO A 229 6.12 4.91 22.43
C PRO A 229 7.33 4.45 23.26
N CYS A 230 7.59 5.17 24.35
CA CYS A 230 8.84 5.18 25.12
C CYS A 230 9.29 3.84 25.73
N HIS A 231 8.64 2.71 25.44
CA HIS A 231 8.83 1.49 26.23
C HIS A 231 9.51 0.30 25.54
N ASN A 232 9.73 0.28 24.21
CA ASN A 232 10.38 -0.88 23.56
C ASN A 232 11.18 -0.60 22.27
N ASN A 233 11.39 0.67 21.92
CA ASN A 233 12.03 1.01 20.65
C ASN A 233 13.56 1.12 20.81
N ARG A 234 14.30 0.66 19.80
CA ARG A 234 15.77 0.76 19.75
C ARG A 234 16.17 1.73 18.64
N ILE A 235 16.91 2.78 19.02
CA ILE A 235 17.60 3.66 18.09
C ILE A 235 19.07 3.25 18.10
N SER A 236 19.62 2.96 16.93
CA SER A 236 21.04 2.66 16.76
C SER A 236 21.65 3.58 15.72
N PHE A 237 22.85 4.07 16.00
CA PHE A 237 23.65 4.83 15.06
C PHE A 237 24.70 3.89 14.49
N SER A 238 24.77 3.76 13.17
CA SER A 238 25.67 2.80 12.50
C SER A 238 27.04 3.40 12.14
N GLY A 239 27.30 4.65 12.55
CA GLY A 239 28.50 5.39 12.16
C GLY A 239 29.79 4.82 12.73
N LYS A 240 30.71 4.41 11.85
CA LYS A 240 32.14 4.38 12.17
C LYS A 240 32.55 5.81 12.54
N SER A 241 32.99 6.03 13.76
CA SER A 241 33.43 7.35 14.22
C SER A 241 34.62 7.83 13.38
N TRP A 242 34.39 8.71 12.42
CA TRP A 242 35.46 9.49 11.80
C TRP A 242 35.79 10.67 12.72
N PHE A 243 36.22 10.38 13.95
CA PHE A 243 37.02 11.34 14.71
C PHE A 243 38.44 11.25 14.15
N THR A 244 38.66 11.82 12.96
CA THR A 244 40.01 12.24 12.60
C THR A 244 40.32 13.42 13.51
N GLY A 245 41.06 13.14 14.57
CA GLY A 245 41.61 14.15 15.46
C GLY A 245 42.31 15.21 14.63
N GLY A 246 41.70 16.40 14.58
CA GLY A 246 42.38 17.60 14.15
C GLY A 246 43.43 17.96 15.19
N ASN A 247 44.59 17.31 15.13
CA ASN A 247 45.81 17.85 15.71
C ASN A 247 46.12 19.15 14.95
N ARG A 248 45.73 20.28 15.52
CA ARG A 248 46.39 21.55 15.24
C ARG A 248 47.64 21.60 16.11
N GLY A 249 48.78 21.28 15.48
CA GLY A 249 50.06 21.88 15.87
C GLY A 249 50.14 23.31 15.38
#